data_AF-A0A1H5MZJ1-F1
#
_entry.id   AF-A0A1H5MZJ1-F1
#
_cell.length_a   1.000
_cell.length_b   1.000
_cell.length_c   1.000
_cell.angle_alpha   90.00
_cell.angle_beta   90.00
_cell.angle_gamma   90.00
#
_symmetry.space_group_name_H-M   'P 1'
#
loop_
_entity.id
_entity.type
_entity.pdbx_description
1 polymer ?
#
loop_
_entity_poly.entity_id
_entity_poly.type
_entity_poly.pdbx_seq_one_letter_code
_entity_poly.pdbx_strand_id
1 'polypeptide(L)'
;MSFFFFTHTGTFPNLKLEEMNDTLHRDLHQRFYQNLGRLFYAIAAVDGVIKKEEIDALKKIVREEWLDLDEYTDSFGTDAAFQIEIIFDWLDANKPDPQNAFQTFMDFHADHKELFTPQINEKILAASQNIAAAFRGKNKSELVMLAKLQSLLKK
;
A
#
# COMPACT_ATOMS: atom_id res chain seq x y z
N MET A 1 44.01 13.59 -47.31
CA MET A 1 43.90 14.45 -46.11
C MET A 1 42.47 14.98 -46.07
N SER A 2 41.60 14.68 -45.14
CA SER A 2 41.73 14.02 -43.84
C SER A 2 40.42 13.30 -43.54
N PHE A 3 40.48 12.04 -43.12
CA PHE A 3 39.35 11.38 -42.51
C PHE A 3 39.27 11.85 -41.05
N PHE A 4 38.18 12.53 -40.70
CA PHE A 4 37.84 12.78 -39.30
C PHE A 4 37.40 11.45 -38.68
N PHE A 5 38.27 10.84 -37.87
CA PHE A 5 37.87 9.81 -36.92
C PHE A 5 37.14 10.50 -35.77
N PHE A 6 35.81 10.43 -35.77
CA PHE A 6 35.03 10.70 -34.58
C PHE A 6 34.98 9.40 -33.76
N THR A 7 35.88 9.24 -32.80
CA THR A 7 35.79 8.17 -31.80
C THR A 7 34.64 8.51 -30.85
N HIS A 8 33.43 8.11 -31.20
CA HIS A 8 32.33 8.12 -30.25
C HIS A 8 32.37 6.83 -29.42
N THR A 9 33.34 6.75 -28.50
CA THR A 9 33.18 5.88 -27.33
C THR A 9 32.34 6.64 -26.33
N GLY A 10 31.05 6.80 -26.65
CA GLY A 10 30.06 7.28 -25.71
C GLY A 10 29.78 6.17 -24.69
N THR A 11 30.54 6.13 -23.60
CA THR A 11 30.13 5.41 -22.40
C THR A 11 29.07 6.23 -21.68
N PHE A 12 27.81 6.13 -22.12
CA PHE A 12 26.65 6.53 -21.32
C PHE A 12 25.53 5.47 -21.34
N PRO A 13 25.67 4.34 -20.61
CA PRO A 13 24.51 3.48 -20.33
C PRO A 13 24.09 3.45 -18.85
N ASN A 14 24.97 3.70 -17.88
CA ASN A 14 24.63 3.45 -16.47
C ASN A 14 23.75 4.52 -15.82
N LEU A 15 24.00 5.82 -16.07
CA LEU A 15 23.27 6.89 -15.37
C LEU A 15 21.76 6.86 -15.63
N LYS A 16 21.33 6.57 -16.87
CA LYS A 16 19.91 6.47 -17.23
C LYS A 16 19.23 5.22 -16.65
N LEU A 17 19.97 4.12 -16.52
CA LEU A 17 19.43 2.87 -15.97
C LEU A 17 19.24 2.97 -14.45
N GLU A 18 20.17 3.63 -13.75
CA GLU A 18 20.03 3.93 -12.32
C GLU A 18 18.86 4.88 -12.06
N GLU A 19 18.73 5.99 -12.80
CA GLU A 19 17.59 6.91 -12.68
C GLU A 19 16.23 6.23 -12.96
N MET A 20 16.18 5.32 -13.94
CA MET A 20 14.98 4.55 -14.26
C MET A 20 14.62 3.55 -13.16
N ASN A 21 15.61 2.87 -12.57
CA ASN A 21 15.38 1.93 -11.47
C ASN A 21 14.90 2.67 -10.21
N ASP A 22 15.49 3.82 -9.88
CA ASP A 22 15.05 4.65 -8.75
C ASP A 22 13.61 5.14 -8.92
N THR A 23 13.24 5.55 -10.14
CA THR A 23 11.88 5.99 -10.45
C THR A 23 10.87 4.83 -10.36
N LEU A 24 11.24 3.65 -10.88
CA LEU A 24 10.42 2.45 -10.81
C LEU A 24 10.20 1.98 -9.37
N HIS A 25 11.26 1.99 -8.55
CA HIS A 25 11.16 1.67 -7.12
C HIS A 25 10.21 2.62 -6.41
N ARG A 26 10.34 3.93 -6.64
CA ARG A 26 9.43 4.93 -6.06
C ARG A 26 7.96 4.70 -6.43
N ASP A 27 7.67 4.39 -7.69
CA ASP A 27 6.32 4.07 -8.15
C ASP A 27 5.76 2.83 -7.44
N LEU A 28 6.57 1.77 -7.31
CA LEU A 28 6.14 0.53 -6.67
C LEU A 28 5.84 0.74 -5.18
N HIS A 29 6.69 1.46 -4.45
CA HIS A 29 6.45 1.81 -3.04
C HIS A 29 5.19 2.65 -2.89
N GLN A 30 5.02 3.68 -3.72
CA GLN A 30 3.82 4.50 -3.69
C GLN A 30 2.56 3.64 -3.93
N ARG A 31 2.59 2.76 -4.94
CA ARG A 31 1.50 1.84 -5.23
C ARG A 31 1.22 0.87 -4.08
N PHE A 32 2.24 0.41 -3.35
CA PHE A 32 2.06 -0.41 -2.15
C PHE A 32 1.22 0.32 -1.09
N TYR A 33 1.61 1.53 -0.69
CA TYR A 33 0.86 2.31 0.30
C TYR A 33 -0.55 2.68 -0.19
N GLN A 34 -0.69 3.00 -1.48
CA GLN A 34 -1.99 3.22 -2.08
C GLN A 34 -2.90 1.97 -2.03
N ASN A 35 -2.33 0.78 -2.18
CA ASN A 35 -3.09 -0.48 -2.05
C ASN A 35 -3.44 -0.80 -0.60
N LEU A 36 -2.62 -0.40 0.38
CA LEU A 36 -3.03 -0.44 1.79
C LEU A 36 -4.23 0.47 2.07
N GLY A 37 -4.26 1.68 1.51
CA GLY A 37 -5.42 2.57 1.59
C GLY A 37 -6.70 1.92 1.04
N ARG A 38 -6.60 1.21 -0.10
CA ARG A 38 -7.72 0.44 -0.68
C ARG A 38 -8.19 -0.69 0.22
N LEU A 39 -7.25 -1.46 0.79
CA LEU A 39 -7.56 -2.55 1.71
C LEU A 39 -8.29 -2.04 2.96
N PHE A 40 -7.77 -0.98 3.58
CA PHE A 40 -8.36 -0.43 4.80
C PHE A 40 -9.73 0.18 4.54
N TYR A 41 -9.92 0.86 3.40
CA TYR A 41 -11.24 1.29 2.95
C TYR A 41 -12.19 0.10 2.79
N ALA A 42 -11.74 -0.96 2.11
CA ALA A 42 -12.57 -2.13 1.88
C ALA A 42 -13.08 -2.74 3.19
N ILE A 43 -12.21 -2.85 4.21
CA ILE A 43 -12.56 -3.40 5.52
C ILE A 43 -13.57 -2.51 6.23
N ALA A 44 -13.32 -1.20 6.31
CA ALA A 44 -14.20 -0.27 7.02
C ALA A 44 -15.55 -0.06 6.30
N ALA A 45 -15.58 -0.19 4.97
CA ALA A 45 -16.76 0.10 4.16
C ALA A 45 -17.63 -1.14 3.88
N VAL A 46 -17.16 -2.36 4.18
CA VAL A 46 -17.84 -3.62 3.78
C VAL A 46 -19.24 -3.77 4.37
N ASP A 47 -19.52 -3.13 5.50
CA ASP A 47 -20.84 -3.11 6.12
C ASP A 47 -21.77 -2.01 5.57
N GLY A 48 -21.26 -1.16 4.68
CA GLY A 48 -21.95 -0.07 4.01
C GLY A 48 -21.82 1.30 4.68
N VAL A 49 -21.25 1.40 5.89
CA VAL A 49 -21.12 2.70 6.59
C VAL A 49 -19.82 2.79 7.41
N ILE A 50 -18.85 3.53 6.89
CA ILE A 50 -17.64 3.89 7.64
C ILE A 50 -17.98 4.82 8.80
N LYS A 51 -17.52 4.47 10.00
CA LYS A 51 -17.69 5.24 11.23
C LYS A 51 -16.49 6.13 11.50
N LYS A 52 -16.73 7.20 12.25
CA LYS A 52 -15.68 8.15 12.63
C LYS A 52 -14.56 7.45 13.41
N GLU A 53 -14.91 6.49 14.27
CA GLU A 53 -13.98 5.71 15.06
C GLU A 53 -13.02 4.89 14.20
N GLU A 54 -13.48 4.37 13.06
CA GLU A 54 -12.66 3.61 12.12
C GLU A 54 -11.69 4.52 11.36
N ILE A 55 -12.15 5.71 10.96
CA ILE A 55 -11.31 6.75 10.34
C ILE A 55 -10.23 7.22 11.33
N ASP A 56 -10.61 7.48 12.58
CA ASP A 56 -9.68 7.93 13.62
C ASP A 56 -8.66 6.82 13.94
N ALA A 57 -9.09 5.55 13.96
CA ALA A 57 -8.20 4.39 14.13
C ALA A 57 -7.21 4.26 12.97
N LEU A 58 -7.67 4.39 11.72
CA LEU A 58 -6.80 4.39 10.55
C LEU A 58 -5.72 5.48 10.67
N LYS A 59 -6.13 6.73 10.92
CA LYS A 59 -5.20 7.87 11.01
C LYS A 59 -4.18 7.68 12.12
N LYS A 60 -4.59 7.09 13.25
CA LYS A 60 -3.68 6.71 14.33
C LYS A 60 -2.66 5.67 13.86
N ILE A 61 -3.13 4.58 13.25
CA ILE A 61 -2.27 3.49 12.76
C ILE A 61 -1.27 4.00 11.71
N VAL A 62 -1.71 4.81 10.75
CA VAL A 62 -0.80 5.37 9.73
C VAL A 62 0.32 6.17 10.41
N ARG A 63 -0.03 7.01 11.38
CA ARG A 63 0.93 7.87 12.06
C ARG A 63 1.88 7.12 13.00
N GLU A 64 1.39 6.12 13.72
CA GLU A 64 2.15 5.45 14.78
C GLU A 64 2.85 4.18 14.30
N GLU A 65 2.36 3.51 13.26
CA GLU A 65 2.85 2.18 12.87
C GLU A 65 3.45 2.12 11.46
N TRP A 66 3.07 3.05 10.58
CA TRP A 66 3.47 3.04 9.17
C TRP A 66 4.40 4.18 8.78
N LEU A 67 4.39 5.32 9.50
CA LEU A 67 5.43 6.36 9.36
C LEU A 67 6.79 5.89 9.89
N ASP A 68 6.80 5.05 10.93
CA ASP A 68 8.01 4.60 11.63
C ASP A 68 8.65 3.31 11.06
N LEU A 69 8.33 2.93 9.82
CA LEU A 69 8.95 1.76 9.14
C LEU A 69 10.42 2.01 8.70
N ASP A 70 11.03 3.06 9.23
CA ASP A 70 12.21 3.79 8.74
C ASP A 70 13.59 3.11 8.91
N GLU A 71 13.66 1.77 9.00
CA GLU A 71 14.95 1.06 8.98
C GLU A 71 15.08 -0.07 7.95
N TYR A 72 13.99 -0.56 7.35
CA TYR A 72 14.06 -1.76 6.50
C TYR A 72 13.79 -1.53 4.99
N THR A 73 13.25 -0.37 4.60
CA THR A 73 12.78 -0.14 3.22
C THR A 73 13.08 1.26 2.69
N ASP A 74 14.37 1.63 2.62
CA ASP A 74 14.88 2.77 1.84
C ASP A 74 14.30 4.17 2.21
N SER A 75 14.97 5.21 1.75
CA SER A 75 14.95 6.59 2.23
C SER A 75 13.66 7.39 1.91
N PHE A 76 12.52 6.73 1.74
CA PHE A 76 11.29 7.29 1.18
C PHE A 76 10.02 7.06 2.03
N GLY A 77 10.15 6.40 3.20
CA GLY A 77 9.01 5.87 3.99
C GLY A 77 8.02 6.92 4.52
N THR A 78 8.51 8.09 4.93
CA THR A 78 7.68 9.09 5.64
C THR A 78 6.60 9.73 4.75
N ASP A 79 6.95 10.15 3.52
CA ASP A 79 5.99 10.77 2.61
C ASP A 79 5.03 9.75 1.96
N ALA A 80 5.49 8.51 1.79
CA ALA A 80 4.75 7.47 1.12
C ALA A 80 3.59 6.93 1.98
N ALA A 81 3.73 6.87 3.30
CA ALA A 81 2.67 6.40 4.20
C ALA A 81 1.41 7.28 4.16
N PHE A 82 1.54 8.59 3.90
CA PHE A 82 0.39 9.48 3.73
C PHE A 82 -0.50 9.11 2.52
N GLN A 83 0.03 8.34 1.56
CA GLN A 83 -0.78 7.82 0.46
C GLN A 83 -1.91 6.89 0.93
N ILE A 84 -1.74 6.24 2.09
CA ILE A 84 -2.81 5.45 2.71
C ILE A 84 -4.01 6.35 3.00
N GLU A 85 -3.80 7.45 3.71
CA GLU A 85 -4.86 8.40 4.08
C GLU A 85 -5.48 9.05 2.83
N ILE A 86 -4.66 9.48 1.87
CA ILE A 86 -5.13 10.12 0.64
C ILE A 86 -6.06 9.20 -0.15
N ILE A 87 -5.66 7.94 -0.36
CA ILE A 87 -6.49 6.98 -1.08
C ILE A 87 -7.73 6.61 -0.30
N PHE A 88 -7.61 6.42 1.01
CA PHE A 88 -8.76 6.11 1.85
C PHE A 88 -9.81 7.22 1.78
N ASP A 89 -9.41 8.48 1.99
CA ASP A 89 -10.31 9.64 1.94
C ASP A 89 -10.95 9.80 0.55
N TRP A 90 -10.19 9.55 -0.52
CA TRP A 90 -10.73 9.56 -1.88
C TRP A 90 -11.79 8.46 -2.10
N LEU A 91 -11.53 7.23 -1.64
CA LEU A 91 -12.50 6.14 -1.74
C LEU A 91 -13.73 6.41 -0.87
N ASP A 92 -13.54 6.93 0.35
CA ASP A 92 -14.64 7.31 1.23
C ASP A 92 -15.52 8.40 0.61
N ALA A 93 -14.95 9.37 -0.09
CA ALA A 93 -15.70 10.39 -0.80
C ALA A 93 -16.48 9.85 -2.02
N ASN A 94 -15.91 8.88 -2.75
CA ASN A 94 -16.47 8.35 -3.99
C ASN A 94 -17.34 7.09 -3.80
N LYS A 95 -17.29 6.48 -2.62
CA LYS A 95 -18.07 5.30 -2.23
C LYS A 95 -18.06 4.15 -3.26
N PRO A 96 -16.91 3.75 -3.84
CA PRO A 96 -16.89 2.60 -4.72
C PRO A 96 -17.18 1.32 -3.94
N ASP A 97 -17.53 0.26 -4.67
CA ASP A 97 -17.77 -1.06 -4.10
C ASP A 97 -16.54 -1.54 -3.27
N PRO A 98 -16.69 -1.79 -1.95
CA PRO A 98 -15.63 -2.27 -1.08
C PRO A 98 -15.01 -3.58 -1.56
N GLN A 99 -15.79 -4.45 -2.20
CA GLN A 99 -15.32 -5.73 -2.72
C GLN A 99 -14.33 -5.52 -3.88
N ASN A 100 -14.55 -4.51 -4.72
CA ASN A 100 -13.63 -4.15 -5.80
C ASN A 100 -12.33 -3.55 -5.26
N ALA A 101 -12.40 -2.73 -4.21
CA ALA A 101 -11.21 -2.21 -3.54
C ALA A 101 -10.37 -3.35 -2.92
N PHE A 102 -11.03 -4.33 -2.28
CA PHE A 102 -10.38 -5.53 -1.76
C PHE A 102 -9.74 -6.37 -2.88
N GLN A 103 -10.46 -6.58 -3.99
CA GLN A 103 -9.93 -7.32 -5.14
C GLN A 103 -8.68 -6.66 -5.70
N THR A 104 -8.68 -5.32 -5.83
CA THR A 104 -7.50 -4.57 -6.31
C THR A 104 -6.28 -4.82 -5.44
N PHE A 105 -6.46 -4.86 -4.11
CA PHE A 105 -5.37 -5.21 -3.19
C PHE A 105 -4.89 -6.66 -3.38
N MET A 106 -5.81 -7.61 -3.54
CA MET A 106 -5.45 -9.02 -3.77
C MET A 106 -4.64 -9.21 -5.06
N ASP A 107 -5.01 -8.51 -6.12
CA ASP A 107 -4.30 -8.55 -7.41
C ASP A 107 -2.90 -7.96 -7.24
N PHE A 108 -2.77 -6.81 -6.59
CA PHE A 108 -1.47 -6.21 -6.27
C PHE A 108 -0.59 -7.13 -5.41
N HIS A 109 -1.17 -7.80 -4.41
CA HIS A 109 -0.46 -8.79 -3.60
C HIS A 109 0.02 -9.99 -4.44
N ALA A 110 -0.79 -10.46 -5.38
CA ALA A 110 -0.43 -11.57 -6.24
C ALA A 110 0.74 -11.22 -7.18
N ASP A 111 0.77 -9.99 -7.69
CA ASP A 111 1.77 -9.49 -8.63
C ASP A 111 3.10 -9.10 -7.95
N HIS A 112 3.08 -8.74 -6.66
CA HIS A 112 4.22 -8.16 -5.95
C HIS A 112 4.51 -8.85 -4.60
N LYS A 113 4.49 -10.19 -4.58
CA LYS A 113 4.65 -11.01 -3.35
C LYS A 113 5.92 -10.70 -2.56
N GLU A 114 6.98 -10.25 -3.22
CA GLU A 114 8.25 -9.87 -2.62
C GLU A 114 8.14 -8.72 -1.60
N LEU A 115 7.10 -7.88 -1.70
CA LEU A 115 6.83 -6.80 -0.75
C LEU A 115 6.15 -7.29 0.54
N PHE A 116 5.57 -8.50 0.51
CA PHE A 116 4.72 -9.05 1.57
C PHE A 116 5.50 -10.02 2.45
N THR A 117 6.51 -9.51 3.14
CA THR A 117 7.28 -10.27 4.13
C THR A 117 6.41 -10.67 5.33
N PRO A 118 6.80 -11.67 6.13
CA PRO A 118 6.05 -12.04 7.33
C PRO A 118 5.77 -10.87 8.27
N GLN A 119 6.74 -9.98 8.48
CA GLN A 119 6.59 -8.80 9.32
C GLN A 119 5.58 -7.80 8.74
N ILE A 120 5.63 -7.56 7.42
CA ILE A 120 4.68 -6.69 6.74
C ILE A 120 3.28 -7.29 6.80
N ASN A 121 3.13 -8.60 6.58
CA ASN A 121 1.85 -9.29 6.63
C ASN A 121 1.21 -9.22 8.03
N GLU A 122 2.01 -9.37 9.08
CA GLU A 122 1.55 -9.18 10.46
C GLU A 122 1.06 -7.75 10.70
N LYS A 123 1.79 -6.74 10.24
CA LYS A 123 1.39 -5.33 10.34
C LYS A 123 0.09 -5.04 9.58
N ILE A 124 -0.03 -5.51 8.34
CA ILE A 124 -1.25 -5.36 7.52
C ILE A 124 -2.45 -5.97 8.25
N LEU A 125 -2.29 -7.18 8.78
CA LEU A 125 -3.36 -7.90 9.47
C LEU A 125 -3.74 -7.20 10.78
N ALA A 126 -2.77 -6.75 11.57
CA ALA A 126 -3.00 -6.03 12.83
C ALA A 126 -3.73 -4.70 12.59
N ALA A 127 -3.27 -3.90 11.62
CA ALA A 127 -3.92 -2.66 11.21
C ALA A 127 -5.37 -2.90 10.80
N SER A 128 -5.59 -3.90 9.94
CA SER A 128 -6.92 -4.31 9.46
C SER A 128 -7.87 -4.69 10.60
N GLN A 129 -7.38 -5.44 11.58
CA GLN A 129 -8.15 -5.84 12.76
C GLN A 129 -8.45 -4.64 13.67
N ASN A 130 -7.49 -3.73 13.86
CA ASN A 130 -7.67 -2.54 14.69
C ASN A 130 -8.73 -1.60 14.10
N ILE A 131 -8.72 -1.40 12.77
CA ILE A 131 -9.73 -0.59 12.08
C ILE A 131 -11.12 -1.19 12.28
N ALA A 132 -11.31 -2.46 11.93
CA ALA A 132 -12.60 -3.14 12.08
C ALA A 132 -13.08 -3.20 13.55
N ALA A 133 -12.16 -3.29 14.51
CA ALA A 133 -12.50 -3.33 15.94
C ALA A 133 -12.78 -1.95 16.55
N ALA A 134 -12.42 -0.86 15.86
CA ALA A 134 -12.60 0.50 16.37
C ALA A 134 -14.08 0.84 16.55
N PHE A 135 -14.95 0.28 15.71
CA PHE A 135 -16.39 0.33 15.89
C PHE A 135 -16.91 -0.92 16.60
N ARG A 136 -17.76 -0.73 17.63
CA ARG A 136 -18.28 -1.82 18.48
C ARG A 136 -19.26 -2.76 17.77
N GLY A 137 -19.61 -2.50 16.52
CA GLY A 137 -20.43 -3.37 15.71
C GLY A 137 -19.56 -4.33 14.91
N LYS A 138 -19.11 -5.45 15.51
CA LYS A 138 -18.42 -6.51 14.75
C LYS A 138 -19.38 -7.08 13.71
N ASN A 139 -19.34 -6.55 12.49
CA ASN A 139 -20.23 -6.99 11.43
C ASN A 139 -19.77 -8.36 10.92
N LYS A 140 -20.72 -9.22 10.56
CA LYS A 140 -20.39 -10.51 9.93
C LYS A 140 -19.58 -10.31 8.64
N SER A 141 -19.84 -9.24 7.89
CA SER A 141 -19.14 -8.92 6.65
C SER A 141 -17.66 -8.57 6.88
N GLU A 142 -17.35 -7.78 7.92
CA GLU A 142 -15.97 -7.46 8.32
C GLU A 142 -15.20 -8.71 8.71
N LEU A 143 -15.80 -9.57 9.54
CA LEU A 143 -15.17 -10.83 9.96
C LEU A 143 -14.86 -11.74 8.77
N VAL A 144 -15.78 -11.82 7.78
CA VAL A 144 -15.55 -12.60 6.56
C VAL A 144 -14.40 -12.01 5.74
N MET A 145 -14.33 -10.68 5.60
CA MET A 145 -13.25 -10.04 4.86
C MET A 145 -11.89 -10.19 5.57
N LEU A 146 -11.85 -10.03 6.89
CA LEU A 146 -10.64 -10.26 7.70
C LEU A 146 -10.17 -11.72 7.61
N ALA A 147 -11.08 -12.69 7.60
CA ALA A 147 -10.74 -14.09 7.42
C ALA A 147 -10.13 -14.36 6.04
N LYS A 148 -10.67 -13.73 4.98
CA LYS A 148 -10.10 -13.79 3.63
C LYS A 148 -8.70 -13.18 3.58
N LEU A 149 -8.51 -12.00 4.18
CA LEU A 149 -7.20 -11.35 4.27
C LEU A 149 -6.20 -12.25 5.01
N GLN A 150 -6.58 -12.81 6.15
CA GLN A 150 -5.70 -13.71 6.90
C GLN A 150 -5.31 -14.95 6.09
N SER A 151 -6.23 -15.51 5.31
CA SER A 151 -5.93 -16.64 4.43
C SER A 151 -5.04 -16.26 3.25
N LEU A 152 -5.11 -15.02 2.78
CA LEU A 152 -4.27 -14.50 1.70
C LEU A 152 -2.82 -14.34 2.18
N LEU A 153 -2.62 -13.69 3.32
CA LEU A 153 -1.29 -13.31 3.85
C LEU A 153 -0.52 -14.47 4.51
N LYS A 154 -1.18 -15.60 4.77
CA LYS A 154 -0.55 -16.83 5.31
C LYS A 154 0.01 -17.76 4.23
N LYS A 155 -0.23 -17.48 2.95
CA LYS A 155 0.25 -18.27 1.81
C LYS A 155 1.60 -17.78 1.34
#